data_AF-A0A379T417-F1
#
_entry.id   AF-A0A379T417-F1
#
_cell.length_a   1.000
_cell.length_b   1.000
_cell.length_c   1.000
_cell.angle_alpha   90.00
_cell.angle_beta   90.00
_cell.angle_gamma   90.00
#
_symmetry.space_group_name_H-M   'P 1'
#
loop_
_entity.id
_entity.type
_entity.pdbx_description
1 polymer ?
#
loop_
_entity_poly.entity_id
_entity_poly.type
_entity_poly.pdbx_seq_one_letter_code
_entity_poly.pdbx_strand_id
1 'polypeptide(L)'
;MCPTLPPLARASLPFHPEASEHVDRTLQLIKEHGCKAGLVFNPATPLSYLDYVMDKLDVILLMSVNPGFGGHSLLFLRRWISCAKSVARIDESGYDIRLEVDGRR
;
A
#
# COMPACT_ATOMS: atom_id res chain seq x y z
N MET A 1 23.18 -17.80 26.45
CA MET A 1 21.86 -17.15 26.44
C MET A 1 22.01 -15.85 25.65
N CYS A 2 21.61 -15.84 24.38
CA CYS A 2 21.64 -14.61 23.58
C CYS A 2 20.62 -13.62 24.15
N PRO A 3 20.98 -12.35 24.33
CA PRO A 3 20.02 -11.33 24.76
C PRO A 3 18.96 -11.21 23.67
N THR A 4 17.70 -11.39 24.04
CA THR A 4 16.55 -11.08 23.21
C THR A 4 16.60 -9.59 22.88
N LEU A 5 16.96 -9.26 21.64
CA LEU A 5 16.74 -7.94 21.08
C LEU A 5 15.28 -7.55 21.35
N PRO A 6 14.98 -6.29 21.74
CA PRO A 6 13.59 -5.83 21.79
C PRO A 6 12.94 -6.16 20.45
N PRO A 7 11.65 -6.55 20.40
CA PRO A 7 10.99 -6.82 19.13
C PRO A 7 11.17 -5.58 18.27
N LEU A 8 12.07 -5.67 17.28
CA LEU A 8 12.25 -4.65 16.26
C LEU A 8 10.84 -4.32 15.79
N ALA A 9 10.49 -3.03 15.79
CA ALA A 9 9.22 -2.60 15.24
C ALA A 9 9.04 -3.32 13.89
N ARG A 10 8.10 -4.26 13.85
CA ARG A 10 8.00 -5.23 12.75
C ARG A 10 7.91 -4.45 11.44
N ALA A 11 8.84 -4.71 10.53
CA ALA A 11 8.99 -3.93 9.31
C ALA A 11 7.68 -3.91 8.50
N SER A 12 7.39 -2.79 7.86
CA SER A 12 6.32 -2.71 6.86
C SER A 12 6.90 -3.13 5.52
N LEU A 13 6.24 -4.07 4.85
CA LEU A 13 6.66 -4.63 3.57
C LEU A 13 5.57 -4.42 2.52
N PRO A 14 5.21 -3.18 2.17
CA PRO A 14 4.24 -2.94 1.12
C PRO A 14 4.87 -3.28 -0.23
N PHE A 15 4.08 -3.82 -1.16
CA PHE A 15 4.55 -4.20 -2.49
C PHE A 15 3.57 -3.75 -3.58
N HIS A 16 4.06 -3.69 -4.80
CA HIS A 16 3.23 -3.39 -5.96
C HIS A 16 2.32 -4.57 -6.29
N PRO A 17 0.98 -4.41 -6.34
CA PRO A 17 0.10 -5.52 -6.65
C PRO A 17 0.38 -6.11 -8.04
N GLU A 18 0.85 -5.31 -9.00
CA GLU A 18 1.30 -5.79 -10.31
C GLU A 18 2.56 -6.69 -10.28
N ALA A 19 3.29 -6.73 -9.17
CA ALA A 19 4.48 -7.57 -8.99
C ALA A 19 4.14 -8.97 -8.45
N SER A 20 2.86 -9.29 -8.23
CA SER A 20 2.41 -10.61 -7.75
C SER A 20 1.19 -11.09 -8.52
N GLU A 21 1.22 -12.35 -8.97
CA GLU A 21 0.03 -13.03 -9.51
C GLU A 21 -0.98 -13.38 -8.41
N HIS A 22 -0.54 -13.41 -7.15
CA HIS A 22 -1.32 -13.85 -5.99
C HIS A 22 -1.21 -12.85 -4.84
N VAL A 23 -1.77 -11.65 -5.03
CA VAL A 23 -1.72 -10.54 -4.07
C VAL A 23 -2.15 -10.96 -2.65
N ASP A 24 -3.28 -11.67 -2.54
CA ASP A 24 -3.82 -12.15 -1.25
C ASP A 24 -2.82 -13.05 -0.50
N ARG A 25 -2.24 -14.04 -1.20
CA ARG A 25 -1.25 -14.96 -0.65
C ARG A 25 0.02 -14.23 -0.20
N THR A 26 0.47 -13.24 -0.98
CA THR A 26 1.64 -12.44 -0.62
C THR A 26 1.40 -11.63 0.65
N LEU A 27 0.23 -10.99 0.78
CA LEU A 27 -0.15 -10.26 2.00
C LEU A 27 -0.22 -11.19 3.22
N GLN A 28 -0.82 -12.36 3.06
CA GLN A 28 -0.89 -13.36 4.12
C GLN A 28 0.52 -13.79 4.57
N LEU A 29 1.41 -14.10 3.64
CA LEU A 29 2.78 -14.51 3.94
C LEU A 29 3.54 -13.42 4.72
N ILE A 30 3.38 -12.15 4.34
CA ILE A 30 3.99 -11.02 5.07
C ILE A 30 3.49 -10.98 6.51
N LYS A 31 2.17 -11.13 6.73
CA LYS A 31 1.57 -11.15 8.07
C LYS A 31 1.99 -12.37 8.89
N GLU A 32 2.14 -13.54 8.29
CA GLU A 32 2.61 -14.76 8.95
C GLU A 32 4.04 -14.59 9.51
N HIS A 33 4.88 -13.78 8.85
CA HIS A 33 6.20 -13.40 9.35
C HIS A 33 6.15 -12.27 10.39
N GLY A 34 4.95 -11.84 10.78
CA GLY A 34 4.70 -10.78 11.74
C GLY A 34 4.94 -9.37 11.21
N CYS A 35 5.17 -9.19 9.90
CA CYS A 35 5.36 -7.87 9.31
C CYS A 35 4.03 -7.17 9.05
N LYS A 36 4.06 -5.83 8.91
CA LYS A 36 2.91 -5.06 8.43
C LYS A 36 2.81 -5.18 6.91
N ALA A 37 1.67 -5.63 6.41
CA ALA A 37 1.41 -5.86 5.00
C ALA A 37 0.70 -4.67 4.35
N GLY A 38 0.97 -4.43 3.07
CA GLY A 38 0.37 -3.30 2.37
C GLY A 38 0.57 -3.33 0.87
N LEU A 39 -0.05 -2.39 0.19
CA LEU A 39 0.05 -2.26 -1.26
C LEU A 39 0.55 -0.87 -1.67
N VAL A 40 1.44 -0.85 -2.66
CA VAL A 40 1.97 0.35 -3.30
C VAL A 40 1.35 0.46 -4.69
N PHE A 41 0.61 1.53 -4.97
CA PHE A 41 -0.02 1.74 -6.26
C PHE A 41 0.76 2.76 -7.08
N ASN A 42 1.20 2.35 -8.26
CA ASN A 42 1.60 3.30 -9.30
C ASN A 42 0.38 4.10 -9.79
N PRO A 43 0.57 5.32 -10.35
CA PRO A 43 -0.54 6.13 -10.89
C PRO A 43 -1.46 5.42 -11.90
N ALA A 44 -0.94 4.43 -12.62
CA ALA A 44 -1.67 3.65 -13.61
C ALA A 44 -2.27 2.34 -13.04
N THR A 45 -1.85 1.92 -11.85
CA THR A 45 -2.37 0.70 -11.23
C THR A 45 -3.81 0.94 -10.74
N PRO A 46 -4.79 0.13 -11.20
CA PRO A 46 -6.17 0.31 -10.79
C PRO A 46 -6.36 0.00 -9.30
N LEU A 47 -7.19 0.77 -8.60
CA LEU A 47 -7.47 0.50 -7.17
C LEU A 47 -8.32 -0.75 -6.93
N SER A 48 -8.85 -1.40 -7.98
CA SER A 48 -9.70 -2.60 -7.85
C SER A 48 -9.04 -3.75 -7.09
N TYR A 49 -7.71 -3.79 -6.98
CA TYR A 49 -7.03 -4.75 -6.10
C TYR A 49 -7.48 -4.66 -4.65
N LEU A 50 -7.83 -3.47 -4.16
CA LEU A 50 -8.27 -3.26 -2.77
C LEU A 50 -9.56 -4.02 -2.47
N ASP A 51 -10.46 -4.18 -3.44
CA ASP A 51 -11.83 -4.67 -3.24
C ASP A 51 -11.90 -6.07 -2.59
N TYR A 52 -10.81 -6.84 -2.65
CA TYR A 52 -10.73 -8.22 -2.17
C TYR A 52 -9.75 -8.44 -1.01
N VAL A 53 -8.98 -7.42 -0.60
CA VAL A 53 -7.86 -7.61 0.34
C VAL A 53 -7.81 -6.57 1.47
N MET A 54 -8.79 -5.68 1.59
CA MET A 54 -8.83 -4.65 2.64
C MET A 54 -8.61 -5.21 4.06
N ASP A 55 -9.13 -6.41 4.35
CA ASP A 55 -8.99 -7.11 5.63
C ASP A 55 -7.53 -7.48 5.99
N LYS A 56 -6.64 -7.48 5.00
CA LYS A 56 -5.23 -7.86 5.12
C LYS A 56 -4.27 -6.68 5.00
N LEU A 57 -4.77 -5.47 4.83
CA LEU A 57 -3.93 -4.29 4.67
C LEU A 57 -3.71 -3.60 6.02
N ASP A 58 -2.46 -3.25 6.29
CA ASP A 58 -2.07 -2.34 7.36
C ASP A 58 -1.67 -0.96 6.79
N VAL A 59 -1.27 -0.92 5.51
CA VAL A 59 -0.87 0.31 4.81
C VAL A 59 -1.24 0.27 3.32
N ILE A 60 -1.66 1.42 2.79
CA ILE A 60 -1.81 1.69 1.35
C ILE A 60 -0.92 2.88 1.01
N LEU A 61 -0.04 2.73 0.02
CA LEU A 61 0.81 3.80 -0.48
C LEU A 61 0.42 4.14 -1.91
N LEU A 62 0.11 5.41 -2.18
CA LEU A 62 -0.19 5.91 -3.51
C LEU A 62 1.00 6.69 -4.05
N MET A 63 1.60 6.20 -5.13
CA MET A 63 2.67 6.91 -5.82
C MET A 63 2.10 8.00 -6.73
N SER A 64 2.76 9.16 -6.74
CA SER A 64 2.40 10.30 -7.58
C SER A 64 3.02 10.27 -8.98
N VAL A 65 4.11 9.52 -9.14
CA VAL A 65 4.84 9.34 -10.38
C VAL A 65 5.20 7.88 -10.51
N ASN A 66 5.26 7.38 -11.74
CA ASN A 66 5.92 6.10 -11.97
C ASN A 66 7.42 6.26 -11.61
N PRO A 67 8.03 5.29 -10.92
CA PRO A 67 9.45 5.34 -10.62
C PRO A 67 10.27 5.60 -11.90
N GLY A 68 11.16 6.61 -11.88
CA GLY A 68 12.01 6.96 -13.02
C GLY A 68 11.45 8.00 -14.00
N PHE A 69 10.22 8.52 -13.80
CA PHE A 69 9.62 9.55 -14.66
C PHE A 69 9.37 10.87 -13.92
N GLY A 70 9.90 11.98 -14.45
CA GLY A 70 9.83 13.31 -13.85
C GLY A 70 8.97 14.28 -14.67
N GLY A 71 7.78 14.61 -14.16
CA GLY A 71 6.97 15.74 -14.62
C GLY A 71 5.80 15.34 -15.49
N HIS A 72 4.57 15.56 -15.00
CA HIS A 72 3.38 15.86 -15.79
C HIS A 72 2.22 16.27 -14.85
N SER A 73 1.59 17.41 -15.10
CA SER A 73 0.48 17.96 -14.30
C SER A 73 -0.75 17.05 -14.24
N LEU A 74 -0.94 16.18 -15.25
CA LEU A 74 -2.04 15.22 -15.30
C LEU A 74 -1.95 14.11 -14.22
N LEU A 75 -0.72 13.78 -13.79
CA LEU A 75 -0.51 12.76 -12.75
C LEU A 75 -0.98 13.26 -11.38
N PHE A 76 -0.92 14.58 -11.12
CA PHE A 76 -1.40 15.17 -9.88
C PHE A 76 -2.91 14.98 -9.70
N LEU A 77 -3.72 15.27 -10.72
CA LEU A 77 -5.17 15.10 -10.63
C LEU A 77 -5.55 13.62 -10.41
N ARG A 78 -4.89 12.70 -11.11
CA ARG A 78 -5.10 11.25 -10.93
C ARG A 78 -4.78 10.81 -9.50
N ARG A 79 -3.69 11.32 -8.93
CA ARG A 79 -3.31 11.04 -7.53
C ARG A 79 -4.38 11.48 -6.54
N TRP A 80 -4.92 12.69 -6.70
CA TRP A 80 -5.99 13.18 -5.81
C TRP A 80 -7.26 12.33 -5.91
N ILE A 81 -7.64 11.92 -7.12
CA ILE A 81 -8.78 11.01 -7.33
C ILE A 81 -8.53 9.66 -6.65
N SER A 82 -7.34 9.07 -6.83
CA SER A 82 -6.99 7.81 -6.18
C SER A 82 -6.98 7.94 -4.66
N CYS A 83 -6.45 9.05 -4.13
CA CYS A 83 -6.45 9.34 -2.69
C CYS A 83 -7.88 9.40 -2.14
N ALA A 84 -8.76 10.18 -2.77
CA ALA A 84 -10.16 10.29 -2.36
C ALA A 84 -10.88 8.92 -2.38
N LYS A 85 -10.63 8.11 -3.41
CA LYS A 85 -11.19 6.75 -3.52
C LYS A 85 -10.66 5.82 -2.44
N SER A 86 -9.37 5.89 -2.14
CA SER A 86 -8.77 5.09 -1.06
C SER A 86 -9.32 5.48 0.30
N VAL A 87 -9.44 6.78 0.59
CA VAL A 87 -10.05 7.27 1.84
C VAL A 87 -11.48 6.76 2.00
N ALA A 88 -12.32 6.94 0.98
CA ALA A 88 -13.71 6.47 1.02
C ALA A 88 -13.80 4.96 1.32
N ARG A 89 -12.94 4.16 0.69
CA ARG A 89 -12.90 2.71 0.92
C ARG A 89 -12.42 2.35 2.32
N ILE A 90 -11.42 3.04 2.86
CA ILE A 90 -10.94 2.82 4.22
C ILE A 90 -12.08 3.11 5.21
N ASP A 91 -12.72 4.27 5.07
CA ASP A 91 -13.85 4.68 5.92
C ASP A 91 -15.03 3.70 5.85
N GLU A 92 -15.39 3.24 4.64
CA GLU A 92 -16.46 2.25 4.43
C GLU A 92 -16.11 0.86 4.99
N SER A 93 -14.84 0.49 4.98
CA SER A 93 -14.39 -0.84 5.41
C SER A 93 -14.32 -1.01 6.93
N GLY A 94 -14.13 0.08 7.67
CA GLY A 94 -13.92 0.06 9.12
C GLY A 94 -12.56 -0.51 9.57
N TYR A 95 -11.62 -0.76 8.65
CA TYR A 95 -10.28 -1.25 8.98
C TYR A 95 -9.33 -0.10 9.32
N ASP A 96 -8.43 -0.33 10.27
CA ASP A 96 -7.34 0.59 10.61
C ASP A 96 -6.20 0.47 9.58
N ILE A 97 -6.38 1.15 8.44
CA ILE A 97 -5.42 1.15 7.33
C ILE A 97 -4.77 2.52 7.23
N ARG A 98 -3.43 2.55 7.32
CA ARG A 98 -2.66 3.77 7.11
C ARG A 98 -2.59 4.11 5.62
N LEU A 99 -3.07 5.30 5.23
CA LEU A 99 -2.90 5.82 3.88
C LEU A 99 -1.66 6.73 3.80
N GLU A 100 -0.78 6.44 2.84
CA GLU A 100 0.40 7.24 2.52
C GLU A 100 0.36 7.71 1.07
N VAL A 101 0.90 8.90 0.83
CA VAL A 101 1.02 9.46 -0.52
C VAL A 101 2.48 9.77 -0.76
N ASP A 102 3.12 9.02 -1.66
CA ASP A 102 4.50 9.27 -2.06
C ASP A 102 4.54 10.20 -3.26
N GLY A 103 5.11 11.39 -3.08
CA GLY A 103 5.37 12.26 -4.19
C GLY A 103 6.46 13.27 -3.97
N ARG A 104 7.19 13.54 -5.05
CA ARG A 104 8.11 14.67 -5.09
C ARG A 104 7.28 15.95 -5.02
N ARG A 105 7.71 16.84 -4.12
CA ARG A 105 7.25 18.23 -4.04
C ARG A 105 7.36 18.92 -5.40
#